data_AF-A0A7X9BXA9-F1
#
_entry.id   AF-A0A7X9BXA9-F1
#
_cell.length_a   1.000
_cell.length_b   1.000
_cell.length_c   1.000
_cell.angle_alpha   90.00
_cell.angle_beta   90.00
_cell.angle_gamma   90.00
#
_symmetry.space_group_name_H-M   'P 1'
#
loop_
_entity.id
_entity.type
_entity.pdbx_description
1 polymer ?
#
loop_
_entity_poly.entity_id
_entity_poly.type
_entity_poly.pdbx_seq_one_letter_code
_entity_poly.pdbx_strand_id
1 'polypeptide(L)'
;MFKMTEEQREKVLRNFKKVMDKQNSRLINKELYYHLNLNCNFIAHFNLQGFREAYADENFEEFREFFNPDSPASQWLHAPETNQEYASLNQAMVEYANSQNLH
;
A
#
# COMPACT_ATOMS: atom_id res chain seq x y z
N MET A 1 19.01 3.18 6.52
CA MET A 1 17.83 2.93 5.67
C MET A 1 17.80 1.43 5.37
N PHE A 2 16.77 0.71 5.78
CA PHE A 2 16.68 -0.74 5.49
C PHE A 2 16.36 -0.93 4.00
N LYS A 3 17.24 -1.63 3.30
CA LYS A 3 17.10 -1.95 1.87
C LYS A 3 16.33 -3.26 1.72
N MET A 4 15.22 -3.31 0.98
CA MET A 4 14.55 -4.58 0.69
C MET A 4 15.28 -5.38 -0.38
N THR A 5 15.37 -6.69 -0.20
CA THR A 5 15.77 -7.63 -1.27
C THR A 5 14.64 -7.80 -2.28
N GLU A 6 14.94 -8.31 -3.48
CA GLU A 6 13.92 -8.64 -4.49
C GLU A 6 12.87 -9.61 -3.95
N GLU A 7 13.28 -10.63 -3.20
CA GLU A 7 12.36 -11.57 -2.56
C GLU A 7 11.39 -10.86 -1.59
N GLN A 8 11.88 -9.87 -0.84
CA GLN A 8 11.04 -9.06 0.06
C GLN A 8 10.07 -8.18 -0.72
N ARG A 9 10.51 -7.54 -1.81
CA ARG A 9 9.67 -6.72 -2.70
C ARG A 9 8.53 -7.56 -3.28
N GLU A 10 8.84 -8.77 -3.75
CA GLU A 10 7.81 -9.67 -4.24
C GLU A 10 6.83 -10.12 -3.15
N LYS A 11 7.32 -10.41 -1.94
CA LYS A 11 6.44 -10.77 -0.80
C LYS A 11 5.47 -9.64 -0.47
N VAL A 12 5.97 -8.40 -0.48
CA VAL A 12 5.17 -7.19 -0.27
C VAL A 12 4.10 -7.06 -1.36
N LEU A 13 4.49 -7.15 -2.63
CA LEU A 13 3.54 -7.05 -3.75
C LEU A 13 2.51 -8.18 -3.74
N ARG A 14 2.90 -9.43 -3.45
CA ARG A 14 1.97 -10.55 -3.33
C ARG A 14 0.97 -10.35 -2.19
N ASN A 15 1.43 -9.85 -1.04
CA ASN A 15 0.52 -9.55 0.07
C ASN A 15 -0.44 -8.42 -0.28
N PHE A 16 0.04 -7.37 -0.95
CA PHE A 16 -0.78 -6.26 -1.43
C PHE A 16 -1.89 -6.74 -2.38
N LYS A 17 -1.54 -7.53 -3.40
CA LYS A 17 -2.51 -8.11 -4.33
C LYS A 17 -3.58 -8.91 -3.60
N LYS A 18 -3.17 -9.77 -2.67
CA LYS A 18 -4.09 -10.56 -1.84
C LYS A 18 -5.05 -9.68 -1.02
N VAL A 19 -4.56 -8.57 -0.45
CA VAL A 19 -5.37 -7.61 0.31
C VAL A 19 -6.42 -6.95 -0.59
N MET A 20 -6.01 -6.51 -1.78
CA MET A 20 -6.90 -5.89 -2.77
C MET A 20 -7.96 -6.88 -3.29
N ASP A 21 -7.55 -8.09 -3.68
CA ASP A 21 -8.45 -9.13 -4.21
C ASP A 21 -9.51 -9.57 -3.22
N LYS A 22 -9.19 -9.52 -1.93
CA LYS A 22 -10.09 -9.90 -0.84
C LYS A 22 -10.78 -8.71 -0.19
N GLN A 23 -10.41 -7.50 -0.60
CA GLN A 23 -10.82 -6.24 0.02
C GLN A 23 -10.76 -6.30 1.55
N ASN A 24 -9.64 -6.79 2.08
CA ASN A 24 -9.53 -7.13 3.49
C ASN A 24 -8.18 -6.69 4.07
N SER A 25 -8.21 -5.55 4.75
CA SER A 25 -7.07 -4.96 5.45
C SER A 25 -6.47 -5.91 6.49
N ARG A 26 -7.25 -6.82 7.10
CA ARG A 26 -6.75 -7.77 8.11
C ARG A 26 -5.70 -8.75 7.55
N LEU A 27 -5.61 -8.87 6.23
CA LEU A 27 -4.60 -9.68 5.54
C LEU A 27 -3.25 -8.97 5.36
N ILE A 28 -3.16 -7.67 5.66
CA ILE A 28 -1.92 -6.89 5.58
C ILE A 28 -0.91 -7.49 6.56
N ASN A 29 0.23 -7.95 6.06
CA ASN A 29 1.31 -8.46 6.90
C ASN A 29 2.27 -7.35 7.35
N LYS A 30 3.26 -7.73 8.17
CA LYS A 30 4.21 -6.79 8.76
C LYS A 30 5.07 -6.10 7.71
N GLU A 31 5.48 -6.84 6.67
CA GLU A 31 6.30 -6.33 5.57
C GLU A 31 5.55 -5.29 4.74
N LEU A 32 4.31 -5.57 4.36
CA LEU A 32 3.46 -4.63 3.63
C LEU A 32 3.18 -3.39 4.50
N TYR A 33 2.81 -3.58 5.77
CA TYR A 33 2.58 -2.45 6.69
C TYR A 33 3.79 -1.53 6.80
N TYR A 34 5.01 -2.07 6.95
CA TYR A 34 6.19 -1.21 7.01
C TYR A 34 6.45 -0.50 5.69
N HIS A 35 6.23 -1.18 4.56
CA HIS A 35 6.36 -0.55 3.25
C HIS A 35 5.42 0.63 3.11
N LEU A 36 4.14 0.45 3.43
CA LEU A 36 3.11 1.49 3.30
C LEU A 36 3.42 2.71 4.18
N ASN A 37 3.82 2.49 5.42
CA ASN A 37 4.11 3.58 6.36
C ASN A 37 5.40 4.33 6.05
N LEU A 38 6.44 3.62 5.63
CA LEU A 38 7.76 4.22 5.42
C LEU A 38 7.95 4.77 4.00
N ASN A 39 7.28 4.19 3.01
CA ASN A 39 7.53 4.49 1.59
C ASN A 39 6.29 4.96 0.81
N CYS A 40 5.09 4.87 1.39
CA CYS A 40 3.86 5.36 0.76
C CYS A 40 3.14 6.40 1.64
N ASN A 41 3.81 6.93 2.66
CA ASN A 41 3.31 7.96 3.59
C ASN A 41 1.95 7.65 4.23
N PHE A 42 1.61 6.36 4.37
CA PHE A 42 0.43 5.98 5.12
C PHE A 42 0.60 6.34 6.60
N ILE A 43 -0.51 6.67 7.25
CA ILE A 43 -0.54 6.92 8.68
C ILE A 43 -0.43 5.58 9.41
N ALA A 44 0.60 5.41 10.24
CA ALA A 44 0.91 4.14 10.90
C ALA A 44 -0.13 3.63 11.90
N HIS A 45 -1.17 4.42 12.22
CA HIS A 45 -2.23 4.08 13.19
C HIS A 45 -1.69 3.35 14.44
N PHE A 46 -0.60 3.90 15.01
CA PHE A 46 0.19 3.37 16.14
C PHE A 46 0.90 2.02 15.92
N ASN A 47 0.25 1.01 15.33
CA ASN A 47 0.81 -0.31 15.07
C ASN A 47 0.04 -1.07 13.95
N LEU A 48 0.54 -2.25 13.56
CA LEU A 48 -0.08 -3.10 12.53
C LEU A 48 -1.55 -3.44 12.82
N GLN A 49 -1.92 -3.69 14.07
CA GLN A 49 -3.30 -4.03 14.43
C GLN A 49 -4.21 -2.82 14.23
N GLY A 50 -3.80 -1.65 14.74
CA GLY A 50 -4.53 -0.40 14.55
C GLY A 50 -4.66 -0.02 13.07
N PHE A 51 -3.63 -0.27 12.27
CA PHE A 51 -3.67 -0.07 10.83
C PHE A 51 -4.71 -0.95 10.12
N ARG A 52 -4.75 -2.23 10.49
CA ARG A 52 -5.75 -3.17 9.93
C ARG A 52 -7.17 -2.73 10.30
N GLU A 53 -7.37 -2.32 11.55
CA GLU A 53 -8.67 -1.86 12.06
C GLU A 53 -9.10 -0.55 11.39
N ALA A 54 -8.18 0.40 11.17
CA ALA A 54 -8.48 1.67 10.54
C ALA A 54 -9.09 1.51 9.14
N TYR A 55 -8.57 0.56 8.35
CA TYR A 55 -9.02 0.30 6.97
C TYR A 55 -9.91 -0.95 6.85
N ALA A 56 -10.52 -1.41 7.94
CA ALA A 56 -11.42 -2.56 7.90
C ALA A 56 -12.78 -2.18 7.31
N ASP A 57 -13.44 -3.19 6.73
CA ASP A 57 -14.85 -3.13 6.35
C ASP A 57 -15.14 -1.94 5.41
N GLU A 58 -16.03 -1.02 5.79
CA GLU A 58 -16.41 0.13 4.96
C GLU A 58 -15.27 1.13 4.70
N ASN A 59 -14.27 1.17 5.58
CA ASN A 59 -13.10 2.04 5.43
C ASN A 59 -12.06 1.48 4.47
N PHE A 60 -12.27 0.29 3.90
CA PHE A 60 -11.34 -0.26 2.93
C PHE A 60 -11.28 0.58 1.64
N GLU A 61 -12.34 1.32 1.31
CA GLU A 61 -12.31 2.23 0.17
C GLU A 61 -11.31 3.36 0.36
N GLU A 62 -11.16 3.89 1.58
CA GLU A 62 -10.12 4.88 1.89
C GLU A 62 -8.72 4.32 1.62
N PHE A 63 -8.48 3.04 1.93
CA PHE A 63 -7.22 2.37 1.61
C PHE A 63 -6.96 2.29 0.11
N ARG A 64 -8.00 2.02 -0.70
CA ARG A 64 -7.87 1.95 -2.16
C ARG A 64 -7.60 3.32 -2.77
N GLU A 65 -8.22 4.35 -2.22
CA GLU A 65 -8.07 5.73 -2.67
C GLU A 65 -6.61 6.23 -2.60
N PHE A 66 -5.81 5.74 -1.66
CA PHE A 66 -4.36 5.99 -1.64
C PHE A 66 -3.61 5.49 -2.88
N PHE A 67 -4.19 4.60 -3.69
CA PHE A 67 -3.58 4.10 -4.92
C PHE A 67 -4.29 4.61 -6.18
N ASN A 68 -5.33 5.44 -6.04
CA ASN A 68 -6.04 6.05 -7.14
C ASN A 68 -5.31 7.34 -7.57
N PRO A 69 -4.68 7.41 -8.75
CA PRO A 69 -3.88 8.56 -9.16
C PRO A 69 -4.69 9.86 -9.25
N ASP A 70 -6.01 9.77 -9.40
CA ASP A 70 -6.91 10.92 -9.44
C ASP A 70 -7.35 11.39 -8.03
N SER A 71 -6.98 10.64 -6.98
CA SER A 71 -7.33 10.94 -5.59
C SER A 71 -6.31 11.86 -4.92
N PRO A 72 -6.75 12.87 -4.14
CA PRO A 72 -5.87 13.63 -3.27
C PRO A 72 -5.08 12.77 -2.27
N ALA A 73 -5.57 11.58 -1.92
CA ALA A 73 -4.86 10.65 -1.03
C ALA A 73 -3.58 10.07 -1.65
N SER A 74 -3.45 10.10 -2.98
CA SER A 74 -2.30 9.56 -3.72
C SER A 74 -1.13 10.54 -3.88
N GLN A 75 -1.15 11.67 -3.17
CA GLN A 75 -0.09 12.68 -3.21
C GLN A 75 1.30 12.13 -2.90
N TRP A 76 1.38 11.01 -2.17
CA TRP A 76 2.65 10.34 -1.90
C TRP A 76 3.35 9.87 -3.18
N LEU A 77 2.64 9.58 -4.27
CA LEU A 77 3.24 9.19 -5.56
C LEU A 77 4.15 10.27 -6.15
N HIS A 78 3.90 11.53 -5.81
CA HIS A 78 4.66 12.68 -6.29
C HIS A 78 5.53 13.29 -5.19
N ALA A 79 5.51 12.74 -3.97
CA ALA A 79 6.31 13.25 -2.88
C ALA A 79 7.80 13.04 -3.18
N PRO A 80 8.65 14.08 -3.12
CA PRO A 80 10.09 13.96 -3.37
C PRO A 80 10.78 13.01 -2.38
N GLU A 81 10.10 12.71 -1.26
CA GLU A 81 10.55 11.80 -0.20
C GLU A 81 10.24 10.32 -0.50
N THR A 82 9.44 10.02 -1.53
CA THR A 82 9.32 8.64 -2.00
C THR A 82 10.67 8.20 -2.54
N ASN A 83 11.32 7.33 -1.77
CA ASN A 83 12.62 6.81 -2.12
C ASN A 83 12.55 6.18 -3.52
N GLN A 84 13.28 6.74 -4.48
CA GLN A 84 13.38 6.24 -5.86
C GLN A 84 13.68 4.74 -5.91
N GLU A 85 14.35 4.22 -4.88
CA GLU A 85 14.62 2.80 -4.71
C GLU A 85 13.36 1.91 -4.73
N TYR A 86 12.19 2.44 -4.33
CA TYR A 86 10.92 1.71 -4.27
C TYR A 86 9.92 2.14 -5.35
N ALA A 87 10.31 3.03 -6.26
CA ALA A 87 9.43 3.58 -7.29
C ALA A 87 8.77 2.48 -8.15
N SER A 88 9.54 1.46 -8.56
CA SER A 88 8.99 0.34 -9.36
C SER A 88 7.96 -0.50 -8.60
N LEU A 89 8.18 -0.74 -7.30
CA LEU A 89 7.24 -1.47 -6.46
C LEU A 89 5.97 -0.67 -6.20
N ASN A 90 6.12 0.62 -5.92
CA ASN A 90 5.00 1.54 -5.71
C ASN A 90 4.15 1.66 -6.98
N GLN A 91 4.78 1.82 -8.14
CA GLN A 91 4.11 1.83 -9.43
C GLN A 91 3.34 0.54 -9.68
N ALA A 92 3.92 -0.62 -9.40
CA ALA A 92 3.24 -1.90 -9.56
C ALA A 92 2.00 -2.05 -8.65
N MET A 93 2.00 -1.43 -7.45
CA MET A 93 0.83 -1.41 -6.57
C MET A 93 -0.29 -0.53 -7.15
N VAL A 94 0.06 0.67 -7.64
CA VAL A 94 -0.88 1.60 -8.28
C VAL A 94 -1.51 0.96 -9.52
N GLU A 95 -0.69 0.43 -10.41
CA GLU A 95 -1.17 -0.25 -11.63
C GLU A 95 -2.13 -1.39 -11.29
N TYR A 96 -1.78 -2.20 -10.28
CA TYR A 96 -2.65 -3.29 -9.85
C TYR A 96 -3.97 -2.77 -9.29
N ALA A 97 -3.95 -1.79 -8.37
CA ALA A 97 -5.15 -1.22 -7.78
C ALA A 97 -6.10 -0.65 -8.85
N ASN A 98 -5.57 0.08 -9.83
CA ASN A 98 -6.38 0.70 -10.87
C ASN A 98 -6.90 -0.31 -11.90
N SER A 99 -6.18 -1.40 -12.16
CA SER A 99 -6.71 -2.50 -12.98
C SER A 99 -7.97 -3.15 -12.40
N GLN A 100 -8.16 -3.08 -11.08
CA GLN A 100 -9.35 -3.61 -10.40
C GLN A 100 -10.54 -2.64 -10.43
N ASN A 101 -10.34 -1.36 -10.76
CA ASN A 101 -11.39 -0.34 -10.85
C ASN A 101 -12.13 -0.32 -12.20
N LEU A 102 -11.67 -1.10 -13.18
CA LEU A 102 -12.18 -1.12 -14.56
C LEU A 102 -13.33 -2.12 -14.81
N HIS A 103 -13.95 -2.64 -13.76
CA HIS A 103 -15.02 -3.65 -13.85
C HIS A 103 -16.33 -3.20 -13.22
#